data_AF-A0A966WQ29-F1
#
_entry.id   AF-A0A966WQ29-F1
#
_cell.length_a   1.000
_cell.length_b   1.000
_cell.length_c   1.000
_cell.angle_alpha   90.00
_cell.angle_beta   90.00
_cell.angle_gamma   90.00
#
_symmetry.space_group_name_H-M   'P 1'
#
loop_
_entity.id
_entity.type
_entity.pdbx_description
1 polymer ?
#
loop_
_entity_poly.entity_id
_entity_poly.type
_entity_poly.pdbx_seq_one_letter_code
_entity_poly.pdbx_strand_id
1 'polypeptide(L)'
;MRMTAEGTPYERTMIFPRSSISMVDRWQVMGLRGTGSDTYSVTDLFVPEAFAVRRDRDDERRPHGESTLYQFTTTHLYASGFAGVALGIARGMLDAFVELAGEKTPTSTSRMLRDSPVLQSGLAWAEGKWRAARAGLVSVLTETYKHVSAGGTMTTDQKVAIRLASTFAIHQAKEVADFAWTEAGATAIFLTQPFERRFRDIHAVTQQVQGRRNHFETVGQHLMGLAPNPRFL
;
A
#
# COMPACT_ATOMS: atom_id res chain seq x y z
N MET A 1 18.89 -6.47 -26.58
CA MET A 1 18.19 -5.52 -25.68
C MET A 1 18.66 -4.12 -26.02
N ARG A 2 17.75 -3.16 -26.22
CA ARG A 2 18.14 -1.76 -26.46
C ARG A 2 18.67 -1.18 -25.14
N MET A 3 19.78 -0.47 -25.22
CA MET A 3 20.37 0.24 -24.07
C MET A 3 20.18 1.75 -24.21
N THR A 4 20.18 2.48 -23.09
CA THR A 4 20.32 3.93 -23.08
C THR A 4 21.76 4.36 -23.38
N ALA A 5 22.01 5.65 -23.56
CA ALA A 5 23.36 6.19 -23.76
C ALA A 5 24.28 5.90 -22.54
N GLU A 6 23.68 5.75 -21.37
CA GLU A 6 24.34 5.46 -20.09
C GLU A 6 24.49 3.95 -19.83
N GLY A 7 24.21 3.09 -20.82
CA GLY A 7 24.40 1.64 -20.72
C GLY A 7 23.34 0.90 -19.89
N THR A 8 22.23 1.56 -19.53
CA THR A 8 21.13 0.92 -18.81
C THR A 8 20.10 0.32 -19.76
N PRO A 9 19.42 -0.77 -19.39
CA PRO A 9 18.32 -1.31 -20.19
C PRO A 9 17.20 -0.32 -20.47
N TYR A 10 16.73 -0.27 -21.71
CA TYR A 10 15.58 0.55 -22.09
C TYR A 10 14.26 -0.09 -21.61
N GLU A 11 13.72 0.37 -20.49
CA GLU A 11 12.44 -0.10 -19.95
C GLU A 11 11.26 0.66 -20.57
N ARG A 12 10.25 -0.06 -21.08
CA ARG A 12 9.01 0.49 -21.62
C ARG A 12 7.80 -0.21 -21.04
N THR A 13 6.74 0.56 -20.81
CA THR A 13 5.39 0.06 -20.57
C THR A 13 4.66 0.01 -21.91
N MET A 14 4.17 -1.19 -22.25
CA MET A 14 3.43 -1.43 -23.49
C MET A 14 1.93 -1.47 -23.18
N ILE A 15 1.14 -0.80 -24.01
CA ILE A 15 -0.32 -0.83 -23.97
C ILE A 15 -0.78 -1.61 -25.20
N PHE A 16 -1.63 -2.62 -24.99
CA PHE A 16 -2.17 -3.45 -26.07
C PHE A 16 -3.53 -4.04 -25.65
N PRO A 17 -4.37 -4.46 -26.61
CA PRO A 17 -5.69 -5.01 -26.30
C PRO A 17 -5.62 -6.28 -25.45
N ARG A 18 -6.61 -6.47 -24.57
CA ARG A 18 -6.78 -7.72 -23.81
C ARG A 18 -6.86 -8.94 -24.72
N SER A 19 -7.44 -8.82 -25.92
CA SER A 19 -7.54 -9.92 -26.89
C SER A 19 -6.18 -10.46 -27.36
N SER A 20 -5.08 -9.73 -27.12
CA SER A 20 -3.73 -10.13 -27.50
C SER A 20 -3.02 -10.99 -26.45
N ILE A 21 -3.66 -11.28 -25.30
CA ILE A 21 -3.04 -12.06 -24.21
C ILE A 21 -3.68 -13.44 -24.08
N SER A 22 -2.87 -14.40 -23.65
CA SER A 22 -3.36 -15.64 -23.04
C SER A 22 -3.28 -15.49 -21.52
N MET A 23 -4.43 -15.50 -20.86
CA MET A 23 -4.49 -15.51 -19.39
C MET A 23 -4.05 -16.87 -18.86
N VAL A 24 -3.28 -16.87 -17.78
CA VAL A 24 -2.85 -18.08 -17.07
C VAL A 24 -3.26 -17.92 -15.61
N ASP A 25 -4.29 -18.67 -15.20
CA ASP A 25 -4.73 -18.73 -13.80
C ASP A 25 -3.60 -19.34 -12.96
N ARG A 26 -3.02 -18.49 -12.10
CA ARG A 26 -1.98 -18.88 -11.14
C ARG A 26 -2.14 -18.18 -9.80
N TRP A 27 -3.20 -17.39 -9.59
CA TRP A 27 -3.39 -16.61 -8.38
C TRP A 27 -3.94 -17.43 -7.19
N GLN A 28 -3.22 -18.51 -6.86
CA GLN A 28 -3.53 -19.42 -5.75
C GLN A 28 -2.82 -18.96 -4.47
N VAL A 29 -3.30 -17.85 -3.90
CA VAL A 29 -2.67 -17.15 -2.77
C VAL A 29 -3.52 -17.19 -1.50
N MET A 30 -2.90 -17.00 -0.33
CA MET A 30 -3.63 -16.99 0.94
C MET A 30 -4.47 -15.72 1.14
N GLY A 31 -4.00 -14.56 0.69
CA GLY A 31 -4.66 -13.26 0.91
C GLY A 31 -4.70 -12.44 -0.37
N LEU A 32 -5.60 -11.45 -0.44
CA LEU A 32 -5.93 -10.68 -1.63
C LEU A 32 -6.39 -11.57 -2.80
N ARG A 33 -7.06 -12.69 -2.50
CA ARG A 33 -7.55 -13.65 -3.52
C ARG A 33 -8.46 -13.00 -4.54
N GLY A 34 -9.31 -12.06 -4.10
CA GLY A 34 -10.26 -11.35 -4.96
C GLY A 34 -9.63 -10.38 -5.96
N THR A 35 -8.31 -10.13 -5.92
CA THR A 35 -7.65 -9.25 -6.88
C THR A 35 -7.42 -9.90 -8.23
N GLY A 36 -7.42 -11.24 -8.32
CA GLY A 36 -7.15 -11.97 -9.55
C GLY A 36 -5.87 -11.50 -10.23
N SER A 37 -4.78 -11.34 -9.46
CA SER A 37 -3.50 -10.84 -9.96
C SER A 37 -2.73 -11.92 -10.74
N ASP A 38 -3.43 -12.53 -11.69
CA ASP A 38 -2.99 -13.62 -12.53
C ASP A 38 -1.88 -13.20 -13.48
N THR A 39 -1.22 -14.23 -14.01
CA THR A 39 -0.20 -14.04 -15.04
C THR A 39 -0.86 -14.06 -16.41
N TYR A 40 -0.27 -13.34 -17.36
CA TYR A 40 -0.63 -13.46 -18.76
C TYR A 40 0.64 -13.60 -19.59
N SER A 41 0.49 -14.20 -20.77
CA SER A 41 1.56 -14.30 -21.77
C SER A 41 1.15 -13.63 -23.07
N VAL A 42 2.15 -13.12 -23.78
CA VAL A 42 2.07 -12.64 -25.15
C VAL A 42 3.19 -13.32 -25.94
N THR A 43 2.95 -13.59 -27.21
CA THR A 43 3.93 -14.25 -28.10
C THR A 43 4.02 -13.44 -29.38
N ASP A 44 5.24 -13.04 -29.76
CA ASP A 44 5.55 -12.32 -30.99
C ASP A 44 4.63 -11.12 -31.32
N LEU A 45 4.19 -10.39 -30.27
CA LEU A 45 3.30 -9.26 -30.40
C LEU A 45 4.06 -7.99 -30.80
N PHE A 46 3.74 -7.46 -31.97
CA PHE A 46 4.14 -6.11 -32.35
C PHE A 46 3.29 -5.06 -31.61
N VAL A 47 3.95 -4.11 -30.94
CA VAL A 47 3.30 -2.97 -30.29
C VAL A 47 3.76 -1.69 -30.99
N PRO A 48 2.86 -0.91 -31.60
CA PRO A 48 3.21 0.37 -32.22
C PRO A 48 3.82 1.34 -31.21
N GLU A 49 4.75 2.20 -31.67
CA GLU A 49 5.46 3.16 -30.80
C GLU A 49 4.52 4.07 -30.00
N ALA A 50 3.39 4.47 -30.60
CA ALA A 50 2.37 5.28 -29.93
C ALA A 50 1.76 4.63 -28.67
N PHE A 51 1.89 3.30 -28.51
CA PHE A 51 1.42 2.54 -27.35
C PHE A 51 2.57 1.98 -26.50
N ALA A 52 3.81 2.39 -26.76
CA ALA A 52 5.01 1.94 -26.09
C ALA A 52 5.66 3.11 -25.35
N VAL A 53 5.29 3.37 -24.10
CA VAL A 53 5.71 4.57 -23.36
C VAL A 53 6.75 4.25 -22.30
N ARG A 54 7.59 5.24 -21.95
CA ARG A 54 8.44 5.15 -20.76
C ARG A 54 7.68 5.71 -19.56
N ARG A 55 7.38 4.81 -18.62
CA ARG A 55 6.70 5.15 -17.37
C ARG A 55 7.55 6.10 -16.54
N ASP A 56 6.90 7.09 -15.92
CA ASP A 56 7.50 8.06 -14.99
C ASP A 56 8.68 8.87 -15.55
N ARG A 57 8.80 8.96 -16.88
CA ARG A 57 9.78 9.82 -17.56
C ARG A 57 9.18 11.18 -17.86
N ASP A 58 9.83 12.22 -17.36
CA ASP A 58 9.39 13.59 -17.58
C ASP A 58 9.32 13.89 -19.08
N ASP A 59 10.30 13.47 -19.87
CA ASP A 59 10.41 13.72 -21.32
C ASP A 59 9.30 13.08 -22.18
N GLU A 60 8.57 12.08 -21.66
CA GLU A 60 7.47 11.41 -22.38
C GLU A 60 6.08 11.68 -21.77
N ARG A 61 5.99 12.48 -20.70
CA ARG A 61 4.73 12.78 -20.00
C ARG A 61 3.83 13.70 -20.83
N ARG A 62 2.56 13.34 -21.03
CA ARG A 62 1.58 14.19 -21.76
C ARG A 62 0.20 14.22 -21.07
N PRO A 63 -0.49 15.38 -21.07
CA PRO A 63 0.03 16.72 -21.31
C PRO A 63 0.96 17.16 -20.17
N HIS A 64 2.07 17.83 -20.50
CA HIS A 64 3.02 18.31 -19.51
C HIS A 64 2.40 19.42 -18.65
N GLY A 65 2.32 19.22 -17.34
CA GLY A 65 2.00 20.29 -16.39
C GLY A 65 0.54 20.75 -16.36
N GLU A 66 -0.36 20.21 -17.19
CA GLU A 66 -1.77 20.65 -17.22
C GLU A 66 -2.61 20.09 -16.06
N SER A 67 -2.17 19.00 -15.42
CA SER A 67 -2.85 18.43 -14.25
C SER A 67 -1.85 18.12 -13.14
N THR A 68 -2.15 18.59 -11.92
CA THR A 68 -1.40 18.26 -10.70
C THR A 68 -1.21 16.75 -10.54
N LEU A 69 -2.24 15.94 -10.86
CA LEU A 69 -2.17 14.49 -10.68
C LEU A 69 -1.09 13.84 -11.54
N TYR A 70 -0.84 14.35 -12.75
CA TYR A 70 0.18 13.81 -13.65
C TYR A 70 1.61 14.17 -13.23
N GLN A 71 1.78 15.05 -12.25
CA GLN A 71 3.09 15.36 -11.66
C GLN A 71 3.49 14.35 -10.55
N PHE A 72 2.57 13.46 -10.14
CA PHE A 72 2.87 12.33 -9.27
C PHE A 72 3.25 11.12 -10.12
N THR A 73 4.38 10.49 -9.80
CA THR A 73 4.81 9.25 -10.46
C THR A 73 3.89 8.09 -10.07
N THR A 74 3.87 7.04 -10.88
CA THR A 74 3.16 5.81 -10.53
C THR A 74 3.68 5.20 -9.23
N THR A 75 4.96 5.39 -8.92
CA THR A 75 5.57 4.98 -7.65
C THR A 75 4.94 5.68 -6.45
N HIS A 76 4.72 7.00 -6.50
CA HIS A 76 4.04 7.75 -5.43
C HIS A 76 2.58 7.28 -5.25
N LEU A 77 1.88 7.10 -6.37
CA LEU A 77 0.46 6.70 -6.37
C LEU A 77 0.28 5.26 -5.89
N TYR A 78 1.16 4.34 -6.28
CA TYR A 78 1.13 2.98 -5.75
C TYR A 78 1.51 2.94 -4.28
N ALA A 79 2.55 3.64 -3.84
CA ALA A 79 2.93 3.68 -2.43
C ALA A 79 1.74 4.10 -1.55
N SER A 80 1.15 5.25 -1.87
CA SER A 80 0.00 5.79 -1.14
C SER A 80 -1.27 4.94 -1.28
N GLY A 81 -1.52 4.37 -2.47
CA GLY A 81 -2.66 3.49 -2.72
C GLY A 81 -2.61 2.20 -1.89
N PHE A 82 -1.47 1.51 -1.87
CA PHE A 82 -1.30 0.31 -1.04
C PHE A 82 -1.37 0.61 0.46
N ALA A 83 -0.86 1.77 0.89
CA ALA A 83 -1.04 2.24 2.26
C ALA A 83 -2.51 2.50 2.59
N GLY A 84 -3.29 3.08 1.67
CA GLY A 84 -4.73 3.25 1.80
C GLY A 84 -5.47 1.92 1.95
N VAL A 85 -5.15 0.92 1.11
CA VAL A 85 -5.71 -0.44 1.23
C VAL A 85 -5.40 -1.06 2.59
N ALA A 86 -4.14 -0.98 3.04
CA ALA A 86 -3.72 -1.50 4.34
C ALA A 86 -4.51 -0.86 5.49
N LEU A 87 -4.60 0.47 5.51
CA LEU A 87 -5.35 1.23 6.52
C LEU A 87 -6.85 0.90 6.50
N GLY A 88 -7.43 0.67 5.32
CA GLY A 88 -8.83 0.25 5.18
C GLY A 88 -9.09 -1.14 5.75
N ILE A 89 -8.19 -2.10 5.49
CA ILE A 89 -8.26 -3.45 6.07
C ILE A 89 -8.16 -3.37 7.60
N ALA A 90 -7.19 -2.62 8.12
CA ALA A 90 -6.99 -2.45 9.56
C ALA A 90 -8.18 -1.79 10.24
N ARG A 91 -8.78 -0.75 9.63
CA ARG A 91 -9.99 -0.10 10.15
C ARG A 91 -11.14 -1.10 10.27
N GLY A 92 -11.43 -1.81 9.18
CA GLY A 92 -12.50 -2.81 9.17
C GLY A 92 -12.25 -4.00 10.09
N MET A 93 -10.99 -4.33 10.38
CA MET A 93 -10.62 -5.35 11.37
C MET A 93 -10.90 -4.86 12.80
N LEU A 94 -10.52 -3.61 13.09
CA LEU A 94 -10.67 -3.01 14.41
C LEU A 94 -12.15 -2.74 14.74
N ASP A 95 -12.94 -2.27 13.78
CA ASP A 95 -14.39 -2.06 13.94
C ASP A 95 -15.12 -3.37 14.25
N ALA A 96 -14.82 -4.43 13.48
CA ALA A 96 -15.37 -5.76 13.74
C ALA A 96 -14.98 -6.31 15.13
N PHE A 97 -13.78 -6.00 15.61
CA PHE A 97 -13.37 -6.36 16.97
C PHE A 97 -14.15 -5.59 18.03
N VAL A 98 -14.40 -4.29 17.84
CA VAL A 98 -15.21 -3.48 18.77
C VAL A 98 -16.64 -4.01 18.85
N GLU A 99 -17.25 -4.34 17.71
CA GLU A 99 -18.58 -4.98 17.65
C GLU A 99 -18.57 -6.31 18.42
N LEU A 100 -17.62 -7.21 18.12
CA LEU A 100 -17.48 -8.48 18.82
C LEU A 100 -17.29 -8.29 20.33
N ALA A 101 -16.47 -7.33 20.74
CA ALA A 101 -16.19 -7.08 22.14
C ALA A 101 -17.43 -6.59 22.92
N GLY A 102 -18.35 -5.93 22.21
CA GLY A 102 -19.63 -5.47 22.71
C GLY A 102 -20.65 -6.58 23.00
N GLU A 103 -20.45 -7.78 22.44
CA GLU A 103 -21.41 -8.90 22.51
C GLU A 103 -20.82 -10.15 23.19
N LYS A 104 -19.51 -10.37 23.06
CA LYS A 104 -18.86 -11.63 23.47
C LYS A 104 -18.49 -11.65 24.95
N THR A 105 -18.98 -12.68 25.62
CA THR A 105 -18.50 -13.11 26.95
C THR A 105 -17.65 -14.38 26.78
N PRO A 106 -16.33 -14.35 27.07
CA PRO A 106 -15.49 -15.55 26.96
C PRO A 106 -15.92 -16.63 27.95
N THR A 107 -15.81 -17.90 27.55
CA THR A 107 -16.29 -19.05 28.35
C THR A 107 -15.70 -19.13 29.77
N SER A 108 -14.48 -18.63 29.97
CA SER A 108 -13.77 -18.67 31.25
C SER A 108 -14.12 -17.52 32.20
N THR A 109 -15.01 -16.59 31.82
CA THR A 109 -15.36 -15.42 32.65
C THR A 109 -16.83 -15.03 32.48
N SER A 110 -17.39 -14.35 33.48
CA SER A 110 -18.73 -13.74 33.39
C SER A 110 -18.71 -12.31 32.82
N ARG A 111 -17.52 -11.75 32.57
CA ARG A 111 -17.35 -10.39 32.05
C ARG A 111 -17.26 -10.40 30.53
N MET A 112 -17.88 -9.41 29.90
CA MET A 112 -17.77 -9.24 28.45
C MET A 112 -16.35 -8.81 28.09
N LEU A 113 -15.92 -9.04 26.85
CA LEU A 113 -14.62 -8.59 26.36
C LEU A 113 -14.45 -7.07 26.56
N ARG A 114 -15.48 -6.27 26.30
CA ARG A 114 -15.45 -4.81 26.51
C ARG A 114 -15.13 -4.39 27.95
N ASP A 115 -15.35 -5.26 28.94
CA ASP A 115 -15.13 -4.97 30.36
C ASP A 115 -13.70 -5.32 30.81
N SER A 116 -12.85 -5.82 29.92
CA SER A 116 -11.44 -6.12 30.21
C SER A 116 -10.57 -4.87 30.13
N PRO A 117 -9.92 -4.43 31.23
CA PRO A 117 -9.07 -3.24 31.22
C PRO A 117 -7.86 -3.37 30.29
N VAL A 118 -7.33 -4.58 30.16
CA VAL A 118 -6.20 -4.87 29.25
C VAL A 118 -6.64 -4.67 27.80
N LEU A 119 -7.83 -5.16 27.42
CA LEU A 119 -8.36 -4.98 26.07
C LEU A 119 -8.70 -3.52 25.77
N GLN A 120 -9.24 -2.79 26.74
CA GLN A 120 -9.52 -1.36 26.60
C GLN A 120 -8.22 -0.56 26.34
N SER A 121 -7.15 -0.85 27.08
CA SER A 121 -5.84 -0.21 26.87
C SER A 121 -5.23 -0.58 25.52
N GLY A 122 -5.28 -1.87 25.15
CA GLY A 122 -4.80 -2.35 23.85
C GLY A 122 -5.56 -1.72 22.67
N LEU A 123 -6.88 -1.62 22.78
CA LEU A 123 -7.74 -0.99 21.78
C LEU A 123 -7.40 0.50 21.62
N ALA A 124 -7.20 1.22 22.73
CA ALA A 124 -6.78 2.62 22.68
C ALA A 124 -5.42 2.80 21.97
N TRP A 125 -4.47 1.90 22.23
CA TRP A 125 -3.18 1.88 21.53
C TRP A 125 -3.31 1.59 20.04
N ALA A 126 -4.11 0.59 19.66
CA ALA A 126 -4.36 0.25 18.26
C ALA A 126 -5.05 1.40 17.51
N GLU A 127 -6.04 2.04 18.14
CA GLU A 127 -6.73 3.21 17.59
C GLU A 127 -5.76 4.38 17.38
N GLY A 128 -4.89 4.66 18.36
CA GLY A 128 -3.87 5.69 18.27
C GLY A 128 -2.90 5.46 17.12
N LYS A 129 -2.38 4.22 16.97
CA LYS A 129 -1.51 3.83 15.84
C LYS A 129 -2.20 4.04 14.50
N TRP A 130 -3.44 3.56 14.36
CA TRP A 130 -4.19 3.70 13.10
C TRP A 130 -4.42 5.17 12.74
N ARG A 131 -4.85 5.99 13.72
CA ARG A 131 -5.08 7.43 13.53
C ARG A 131 -3.80 8.16 13.15
N ALA A 132 -2.69 7.90 13.84
CA ALA A 132 -1.40 8.52 13.56
C ALA A 132 -0.89 8.17 12.15
N ALA A 133 -0.95 6.88 11.78
CA ALA A 133 -0.55 6.42 10.45
C ALA A 133 -1.40 7.06 9.34
N ARG A 134 -2.72 7.09 9.51
CA ARG A 134 -3.63 7.72 8.54
C ARG A 134 -3.40 9.23 8.44
N ALA A 135 -3.28 9.92 9.57
CA ALA A 135 -3.08 11.36 9.62
C ALA A 135 -1.76 11.75 8.94
N GLY A 136 -0.67 11.04 9.25
CA GLY A 136 0.64 11.28 8.64
C GLY A 136 0.62 11.08 7.12
N LEU A 137 0.01 9.99 6.64
CA LEU A 137 -0.13 9.74 5.21
C LEU A 137 -0.94 10.85 4.51
N VAL A 138 -2.09 11.23 5.06
CA VAL A 138 -2.95 12.25 4.47
C VAL A 138 -2.30 13.63 4.51
N SER A 139 -1.63 14.01 5.59
CA SER A 139 -0.91 15.30 5.70
C SER A 139 0.17 15.41 4.64
N VAL A 140 1.06 14.42 4.53
CA VAL A 140 2.14 14.42 3.52
C VAL A 140 1.60 14.54 2.10
N LEU A 141 0.56 13.77 1.76
CA LEU A 141 -0.04 13.82 0.43
C LEU A 141 -0.74 15.17 0.17
N THR A 142 -1.42 15.73 1.16
CA THR A 142 -2.11 17.02 1.05
C THR A 142 -1.12 18.16 0.86
N GLU A 143 -0.05 18.19 1.65
CA GLU A 143 1.00 19.20 1.57
C GLU A 143 1.73 19.13 0.23
N THR A 144 2.09 17.92 -0.21
CA THR A 144 2.75 17.72 -1.50
C THR A 144 1.82 18.12 -2.64
N TYR A 145 0.55 17.72 -2.60
CA TYR A 145 -0.43 18.08 -3.63
C TYR A 145 -0.64 19.60 -3.71
N LYS A 146 -0.70 20.28 -2.55
CA LYS A 146 -0.81 21.74 -2.48
C LYS A 146 0.40 22.43 -3.10
N HIS A 147 1.61 22.00 -2.75
CA HIS A 147 2.85 22.55 -3.30
C HIS A 147 2.89 22.40 -4.82
N VAL A 148 2.59 21.20 -5.32
CA VAL A 148 2.61 20.89 -6.76
C VAL A 148 1.52 21.64 -7.52
N SER A 149 0.32 21.78 -6.93
CA SER A 149 -0.79 22.56 -7.52
C SER A 149 -0.50 24.05 -7.62
N ALA A 150 0.40 24.58 -6.78
CA ALA A 150 0.84 25.96 -6.83
C ALA A 150 1.94 26.22 -7.89
N GLY A 151 2.23 25.24 -8.76
CA GLY A 151 3.29 25.31 -9.77
C GLY A 151 4.67 24.87 -9.25
N GLY A 152 4.75 24.37 -8.01
CA GLY A 152 5.98 23.81 -7.46
C GLY A 152 6.34 22.48 -8.09
N THR A 153 7.64 22.24 -8.31
CA THR A 153 8.12 20.88 -8.63
C THR A 153 8.25 20.07 -7.34
N MET A 154 7.84 18.80 -7.38
CA MET A 154 7.94 17.91 -6.22
C MET A 154 9.40 17.70 -5.80
N THR A 155 9.72 18.07 -4.56
CA THR A 155 11.08 18.01 -4.03
C THR A 155 11.46 16.57 -3.65
N THR A 156 12.76 16.29 -3.53
CA THR A 156 13.23 15.00 -3.01
C THR A 156 12.71 14.74 -1.61
N ASP A 157 12.63 15.76 -0.75
CA ASP A 157 12.07 15.65 0.60
C ASP A 157 10.61 15.18 0.58
N GLN A 158 9.79 15.70 -0.34
CA GLN A 158 8.39 15.29 -0.49
C GLN A 158 8.27 13.84 -0.97
N LYS A 159 9.12 13.41 -1.92
CA LYS A 159 9.15 12.02 -2.40
C LYS A 159 9.52 11.06 -1.27
N VAL A 160 10.57 11.40 -0.51
CA VAL A 160 11.01 10.66 0.68
C VAL A 160 9.91 10.62 1.76
N ALA A 161 9.22 11.73 1.99
CA ALA A 161 8.11 11.79 2.93
C ALA A 161 6.94 10.88 2.50
N ILE A 162 6.56 10.88 1.22
CA ILE A 162 5.51 9.98 0.69
C ILE A 162 5.94 8.53 0.89
N ARG A 163 7.18 8.18 0.54
CA ARG A 163 7.74 6.84 0.70
C ARG A 163 7.72 6.38 2.16
N LEU A 164 8.19 7.23 3.07
CA LEU A 164 8.20 6.98 4.51
C LEU A 164 6.78 6.77 5.03
N ALA A 165 5.89 7.74 4.82
CA ALA A 165 4.53 7.71 5.34
C ALA A 165 3.74 6.51 4.82
N SER A 166 3.88 6.18 3.53
CA SER A 166 3.21 5.04 2.91
C SER A 166 3.68 3.71 3.48
N THR A 167 4.99 3.48 3.50
CA THR A 167 5.56 2.21 4.00
C THR A 167 5.25 2.07 5.49
N PHE A 168 5.44 3.13 6.28
CA PHE A 168 5.10 3.15 7.69
C PHE A 168 3.63 2.82 7.94
N ALA A 169 2.71 3.44 7.19
CA ALA A 169 1.28 3.19 7.33
C ALA A 169 0.91 1.72 7.03
N ILE A 170 1.54 1.08 6.04
CA ILE A 170 1.32 -0.36 5.77
C ILE A 170 1.70 -1.20 7.01
N HIS A 171 2.86 -0.95 7.62
CA HIS A 171 3.32 -1.71 8.79
C HIS A 171 2.46 -1.43 10.03
N GLN A 172 2.07 -0.18 10.28
CA GLN A 172 1.18 0.16 11.39
C GLN A 172 -0.21 -0.44 11.22
N ALA A 173 -0.76 -0.41 10.00
CA ALA A 173 -2.03 -1.06 9.69
C ALA A 173 -1.99 -2.57 9.96
N LYS A 174 -0.88 -3.23 9.60
CA LYS A 174 -0.66 -4.65 9.91
C LYS A 174 -0.65 -4.91 11.42
N GLU A 175 0.07 -4.11 12.20
CA GLU A 175 0.08 -4.27 13.67
C GLU A 175 -1.31 -4.07 14.31
N VAL A 176 -2.09 -3.09 13.81
CA VAL A 176 -3.46 -2.86 14.27
C VAL A 176 -4.38 -4.03 13.93
N ALA A 177 -4.25 -4.59 12.73
CA ALA A 177 -5.01 -5.77 12.32
C ALA A 177 -4.60 -7.03 13.11
N ASP A 178 -3.30 -7.20 13.39
CA ASP A 178 -2.77 -8.30 14.20
C ASP A 178 -3.29 -8.26 15.65
N PHE A 179 -3.42 -7.06 16.23
CA PHE A 179 -4.05 -6.87 17.53
C PHE A 179 -5.50 -7.37 17.51
N ALA A 180 -6.32 -6.84 16.59
CA ALA A 180 -7.73 -7.22 16.50
C ALA A 180 -7.93 -8.73 16.19
N TRP A 181 -7.07 -9.31 15.36
CA TRP A 181 -7.02 -10.75 15.11
C TRP A 181 -6.79 -11.55 16.39
N THR A 182 -5.76 -11.17 17.14
CA THR A 182 -5.33 -11.86 18.37
C THR A 182 -6.42 -11.79 19.42
N GLU A 183 -6.99 -10.61 19.66
CA GLU A 183 -7.97 -10.41 20.73
C GLU A 183 -9.38 -10.94 20.38
N ALA A 184 -9.71 -11.10 19.10
CA ALA A 184 -10.94 -11.78 18.70
C ALA A 184 -10.92 -13.28 19.08
N GLY A 185 -9.74 -13.87 19.26
CA GLY A 185 -9.54 -15.25 19.70
C GLY A 185 -10.17 -16.27 18.74
N ALA A 186 -10.75 -17.37 19.27
CA ALA A 186 -11.33 -18.44 18.45
C ALA A 186 -12.46 -18.00 17.50
N THR A 187 -13.09 -16.84 17.74
CA THR A 187 -14.07 -16.29 16.77
C THR A 187 -13.39 -15.93 15.46
N ALA A 188 -12.12 -15.51 15.51
CA ALA A 188 -11.41 -14.97 14.36
C ALA A 188 -11.22 -16.00 13.24
N ILE A 189 -11.08 -17.29 13.58
CA ILE A 189 -10.75 -18.35 12.62
C ILE A 189 -11.93 -18.88 11.81
N PHE A 190 -13.17 -18.51 12.14
CA PHE A 190 -14.34 -18.95 11.39
C PHE A 190 -14.51 -18.15 10.09
N LEU A 191 -14.75 -18.86 8.98
CA LEU A 191 -14.98 -18.24 7.66
C LEU A 191 -16.25 -17.37 7.60
N THR A 192 -17.19 -17.59 8.53
CA THR A 192 -18.40 -16.78 8.69
C THR A 192 -18.13 -15.46 9.40
N GLN A 193 -16.92 -15.25 9.92
CA GLN A 193 -16.53 -14.08 10.68
C GLN A 193 -15.60 -13.17 9.86
N PRO A 194 -15.60 -11.85 10.13
CA PRO A 194 -14.89 -10.86 9.31
C PRO A 194 -13.36 -10.90 9.41
N PHE A 195 -12.78 -11.70 10.31
CA PHE A 195 -11.38 -11.57 10.73
C PHE A 195 -10.38 -12.29 9.83
N GLU A 196 -10.56 -13.60 9.59
CA GLU A 196 -9.55 -14.42 8.91
C GLU A 196 -9.21 -13.92 7.50
N ARG A 197 -10.21 -13.43 6.76
CA ARG A 197 -10.00 -12.83 5.44
C ARG A 197 -9.12 -11.59 5.53
N ARG A 198 -9.46 -10.67 6.44
CA ARG A 198 -8.71 -9.42 6.63
C ARG A 198 -7.30 -9.67 7.16
N PHE A 199 -7.12 -10.65 8.04
CA PHE A 199 -5.80 -11.12 8.49
C PHE A 199 -4.96 -11.62 7.31
N ARG A 200 -5.49 -12.52 6.48
CA ARG A 200 -4.76 -12.99 5.30
C ARG A 200 -4.45 -11.85 4.31
N ASP A 201 -5.41 -10.97 4.08
CA ASP A 201 -5.28 -9.86 3.14
C ASP A 201 -4.22 -8.84 3.59
N ILE A 202 -4.19 -8.42 4.86
CA ILE A 202 -3.20 -7.45 5.33
C ILE A 202 -1.77 -8.03 5.27
N HIS A 203 -1.59 -9.31 5.59
CA HIS A 203 -0.29 -9.96 5.46
C HIS A 203 0.14 -10.08 4.00
N ALA A 204 -0.79 -10.36 3.07
CA ALA A 204 -0.51 -10.34 1.64
C ALA A 204 -0.15 -8.93 1.13
N VAL A 205 -0.80 -7.86 1.62
CA VAL A 205 -0.43 -6.46 1.29
C VAL A 205 1.04 -6.19 1.63
N THR A 206 1.54 -6.69 2.77
CA THR A 206 2.94 -6.45 3.18
C THR A 206 3.98 -7.08 2.25
N GLN A 207 3.60 -8.07 1.43
CA GLN A 207 4.51 -8.73 0.48
C GLN A 207 4.71 -7.93 -0.80
N GLN A 208 3.83 -6.97 -1.07
CA GLN A 208 3.93 -6.12 -2.24
C GLN A 208 5.14 -5.16 -2.11
N VAL A 209 5.76 -4.78 -3.24
CA VAL A 209 6.99 -3.99 -3.27
C VAL A 209 6.94 -2.71 -2.43
N GLN A 210 5.79 -2.04 -2.32
CA GLN A 210 5.56 -0.83 -1.54
C GLN A 210 5.65 -1.08 -0.02
N GLY A 211 5.45 -2.31 0.46
CA GLY A 211 5.55 -2.68 1.87
C GLY A 211 6.95 -3.09 2.34
N ARG A 212 7.95 -3.14 1.44
CA ARG A 212 9.29 -3.64 1.77
C ARG A 212 10.01 -2.71 2.75
N ARG A 213 10.65 -3.29 3.77
CA ARG A 213 11.39 -2.53 4.80
C ARG A 213 12.65 -1.83 4.28
N ASN A 214 13.22 -2.27 3.16
CA ASN A 214 14.38 -1.60 2.54
C ASN A 214 14.09 -0.14 2.13
N HIS A 215 12.82 0.24 1.98
CA HIS A 215 12.43 1.64 1.82
C HIS A 215 12.87 2.53 2.98
N PHE A 216 12.89 2.01 4.21
CA PHE A 216 13.38 2.77 5.37
C PHE A 216 14.89 3.02 5.31
N GLU A 217 15.66 2.16 4.63
CA GLU A 217 17.08 2.40 4.39
C GLU A 217 17.27 3.62 3.48
N THR A 218 16.55 3.66 2.35
CA THR A 218 16.58 4.81 1.41
C THR A 218 16.12 6.10 2.09
N VAL A 219 15.07 6.04 2.90
CA VAL A 219 14.61 7.18 3.70
C VAL A 219 15.68 7.60 4.72
N GLY A 220 16.26 6.65 5.44
CA GLY A 220 17.28 6.91 6.46
C GLY A 220 18.55 7.53 5.87
N GLN A 221 19.00 7.07 4.70
CA GLN A 221 20.09 7.67 3.94
C GLN A 221 19.83 9.16 3.69
N HIS A 222 18.64 9.51 3.18
CA HIS A 222 18.26 10.90 2.93
C HIS A 222 18.25 11.75 4.21
N LEU A 223 17.68 11.22 5.30
CA LEU A 223 17.66 11.91 6.60
C LEU A 223 19.07 12.15 7.18
N MET A 224 20.06 11.34 6.79
CA MET A 224 21.46 11.49 7.15
C MET A 224 22.26 12.33 6.14
N GLY A 225 21.61 12.98 5.16
CA GLY A 225 22.24 13.83 4.17
C GLY A 225 22.90 13.09 3.00
N LEU A 226 22.62 11.79 2.83
CA LEU A 226 23.10 11.01 1.69
C LEU A 226 22.10 11.07 0.52
N ALA A 227 22.60 10.94 -0.70
CA ALA A 227 21.75 10.86 -1.89
C ALA A 227 20.94 9.54 -1.87
N PRO A 228 19.60 9.58 -1.83
CA PRO A 228 18.80 8.37 -1.75
C PRO A 228 18.64 7.72 -3.13
N ASN A 229 18.45 6.40 -3.16
CA ASN A 229 18.17 5.66 -4.40
C ASN A 229 16.82 6.10 -5.00
N PRO A 230 16.78 6.69 -6.20
CA PRO A 230 15.56 7.28 -6.75
C PRO A 230 14.56 6.25 -7.28
N ARG A 231 14.92 4.96 -7.40
CA ARG A 231 14.09 3.95 -8.09
C ARG A 231 12.70 3.77 -7.48
N PHE A 232 12.60 3.93 -6.16
CA PHE A 232 11.33 3.80 -5.42
C PHE A 232 10.94 5.07 -4.68
N LEU A 233 11.57 6.21 -4.97
CA LEU A 233 11.14 7.48 -4.39
C LEU A 233 9.98 8.08 -5.16
#